data_AF-A0A0Q8S949-F1
#
_entry.id   AF-A0A0Q8S949-F1
#
_cell.length_a   1.000
_cell.length_b   1.000
_cell.length_c   1.000
_cell.angle_alpha   90.00
_cell.angle_beta   90.00
_cell.angle_gamma   90.00
#
_symmetry.space_group_name_H-M   'P 1'
#
loop_
_entity.id
_entity.type
_entity.pdbx_description
1 polymer ?
#
loop_
_entity_poly.entity_id
_entity_poly.type
_entity_poly.pdbx_seq_one_letter_code
_entity_poly.pdbx_strand_id
1 'polypeptide(L)'
;MTTFAQAANFVSMHQSAHRIALSLSSGSSGYTFDTKVGFKEQYAPTGVTGCAIGFGTGGCAFPGGGSLSLPEFTGFQMQNQEFKIFIPAGTRSFLFSGYAAQGTQSAFVLRYGKEPTRVAALSGSEYQAAQTGERIDSSFTRLVNEDVDHFVVHDGGGTLRFVGGQLDANRSSTDQGKWLYVRQLSGSALYDYQGALDVDMPKYAAGYAKISWTTSAFPDPVDAASPGGGGGTTNPPVTGTTVTTSVLSTTGQPLRLDITMTQSATEVAANPQISTWVAARIPANGLFYTTDVWFFRKVDGWAQLVLPFPETVAYSSLGTNATSLKFTPSLDLTDTDLRAFNVEVYFGYKTSTGAFVSKGKIWPQ
;
A
#
# COMPACT_ATOMS: atom_id res chain seq x y z
N MET A 1 -9.25 -13.25 28.34
CA MET A 1 -8.45 -13.49 27.13
C MET A 1 -9.10 -12.74 25.99
N THR A 2 -8.59 -11.56 25.68
CA THR A 2 -9.02 -10.73 24.55
C THR A 2 -7.83 -10.63 23.62
N THR A 3 -7.91 -11.32 22.48
CA THR A 3 -6.96 -11.21 21.38
C THR A 3 -7.01 -9.78 20.85
N PHE A 4 -5.93 -9.01 21.03
CA PHE A 4 -5.76 -7.74 20.34
C PHE A 4 -5.60 -8.02 18.84
N ALA A 5 -6.61 -7.68 18.05
CA ALA A 5 -6.53 -7.76 16.60
C ALA A 5 -5.45 -6.79 16.11
N GLN A 6 -4.41 -7.33 15.48
CA GLN A 6 -3.40 -6.57 14.75
C GLN A 6 -4.11 -5.69 13.71
N ALA A 7 -3.90 -4.37 13.76
CA ALA A 7 -4.42 -3.48 12.72
C ALA A 7 -3.74 -3.82 11.40
N ALA A 8 -4.54 -4.11 10.37
CA ALA A 8 -4.02 -4.42 9.05
C ALA A 8 -3.48 -3.15 8.37
N ASN A 9 -2.41 -3.28 7.59
CA ASN A 9 -1.81 -2.14 6.86
C ASN A 9 -2.02 -2.33 5.36
N PHE A 10 -3.27 -2.19 4.92
CA PHE A 10 -3.63 -2.33 3.51
C PHE A 10 -3.12 -1.16 2.66
N VAL A 11 -2.16 -1.46 1.78
CA VAL A 11 -1.60 -0.46 0.84
C VAL A 11 -2.51 -0.30 -0.37
N SER A 12 -2.86 0.94 -0.72
CA SER A 12 -3.62 1.22 -1.94
C SER A 12 -2.78 0.95 -3.18
N MET A 13 -3.31 0.14 -4.10
CA MET A 13 -2.68 -0.12 -5.40
C MET A 13 -2.66 1.10 -6.31
N HIS A 14 -3.48 2.11 -6.03
CA HIS A 14 -3.50 3.36 -6.78
C HIS A 14 -2.28 4.25 -6.50
N GLN A 15 -1.47 3.89 -5.50
CA GLN A 15 -0.17 4.52 -5.25
C GLN A 15 0.92 3.98 -6.18
N SER A 16 0.65 2.92 -6.96
CA SER A 16 1.49 2.50 -8.08
C SER A 16 1.26 3.42 -9.27
N ALA A 17 2.34 3.80 -9.97
CA ALA A 17 2.26 4.66 -11.13
C ALA A 17 1.58 3.96 -12.32
N HIS A 18 0.53 4.58 -12.85
CA HIS A 18 -0.13 4.14 -14.07
C HIS A 18 0.53 4.84 -15.26
N ARG A 19 1.22 4.08 -16.10
CA ARG A 19 1.91 4.59 -17.29
C ARG A 19 1.07 4.39 -18.54
N ILE A 20 0.82 5.47 -19.25
CA ILE A 20 -0.04 5.50 -20.43
C ILE A 20 0.80 5.94 -21.62
N ALA A 21 0.98 5.04 -22.59
CA ALA A 21 1.68 5.38 -23.82
C ALA A 21 0.90 6.43 -24.63
N LEU A 22 1.58 7.50 -25.02
CA LEU A 22 1.01 8.55 -25.85
C LEU A 22 1.13 8.17 -27.33
N SER A 23 0.22 8.70 -28.15
CA SER A 23 0.25 8.48 -29.60
C SER A 23 1.57 9.01 -30.19
N LEU A 24 2.21 8.18 -31.00
CA LEU A 24 3.43 8.57 -31.70
C LEU A 24 3.09 9.54 -32.83
N SER A 25 3.84 10.63 -32.94
CA SER A 25 3.86 11.42 -34.17
C SER A 25 4.39 10.55 -35.32
N SER A 26 3.81 10.71 -36.52
CA SER A 26 4.24 9.97 -37.70
C SER A 26 5.75 10.16 -37.92
N GLY A 27 6.49 9.05 -38.01
CA GLY A 27 7.96 9.04 -38.16
C GLY A 27 8.76 8.99 -36.85
N SER A 28 8.12 8.95 -35.68
CA SER A 28 8.80 8.78 -34.38
C SER A 28 8.84 7.30 -33.94
N SER A 29 9.96 6.86 -33.37
CA SER A 29 10.16 5.50 -32.82
C SER A 29 10.16 5.45 -31.29
N GLY A 30 10.03 6.59 -30.61
CA GLY A 30 10.10 6.69 -29.15
C GLY A 30 8.74 6.92 -28.51
N TYR A 31 8.25 5.96 -27.71
CA TYR A 31 7.04 6.12 -26.91
C TYR A 31 7.27 7.12 -25.77
N THR A 32 6.50 8.19 -25.76
CA THR A 32 6.34 9.06 -24.58
C THR A 32 5.20 8.54 -23.72
N PHE A 33 5.32 8.62 -22.39
CA PHE A 33 4.30 8.13 -21.46
C PHE A 33 3.77 9.27 -20.60
N ASP A 34 2.44 9.35 -20.44
CA ASP A 34 1.82 10.09 -19.35
C ASP A 34 1.76 9.17 -18.12
N THR A 35 2.17 9.67 -16.97
CA THR A 35 2.27 8.89 -15.74
C THR A 35 1.38 9.52 -14.67
N LYS A 36 0.39 8.76 -14.18
CA LYS A 36 -0.55 9.19 -13.14
C LYS A 36 -0.41 8.36 -11.86
N VAL A 37 -0.50 9.02 -10.70
CA VAL A 37 -0.43 8.36 -9.39
C VAL A 37 -1.58 8.86 -8.53
N GLY A 38 -2.17 7.96 -7.75
CA GLY A 38 -3.39 8.23 -6.98
C GLY A 38 -4.64 8.08 -7.84
N PHE A 39 -5.69 7.48 -7.27
CA PHE A 39 -6.93 7.19 -7.97
C PHE A 39 -7.53 8.45 -8.61
N LYS A 40 -7.38 9.60 -7.95
CA LYS A 40 -7.90 10.88 -8.42
C LYS A 40 -7.34 11.26 -9.79
N GLU A 41 -6.04 11.08 -10.00
CA GLU A 41 -5.43 11.44 -11.28
C GLU A 41 -5.53 10.30 -12.30
N GLN A 42 -5.47 9.05 -11.82
CA GLN A 42 -5.54 7.87 -12.67
C GLN A 42 -6.89 7.73 -13.38
N TYR A 43 -7.98 8.09 -12.71
CA TYR A 43 -9.35 7.81 -13.21
C TYR A 43 -10.27 9.01 -13.17
N ALA A 44 -9.75 10.24 -13.21
CA ALA A 44 -10.60 11.41 -13.41
C ALA A 44 -11.56 11.17 -14.59
N PRO A 45 -12.89 11.36 -14.45
CA PRO A 45 -13.89 11.10 -15.50
C PRO A 45 -13.84 12.17 -16.60
N THR A 46 -12.67 12.37 -17.17
CA THR A 46 -12.34 13.33 -18.23
C THR A 46 -11.86 12.53 -19.44
N GLY A 47 -12.37 12.83 -20.64
CA GLY A 47 -12.01 12.12 -21.87
C GLY A 47 -13.17 12.00 -22.86
N VAL A 48 -12.95 11.24 -23.94
CA VAL A 48 -13.94 11.01 -25.01
C VAL A 48 -14.88 9.86 -24.62
N THR A 49 -16.19 10.04 -24.83
CA THR A 49 -17.21 9.00 -24.60
C THR A 49 -16.89 7.72 -25.38
N GLY A 50 -16.85 6.57 -24.69
CA GLY A 50 -16.58 5.27 -25.29
C GLY A 50 -15.12 4.79 -25.24
N CYS A 51 -14.21 5.56 -24.63
CA CYS A 51 -12.84 5.15 -24.37
C CYS A 51 -12.63 4.70 -22.91
N ALA A 52 -11.50 4.03 -22.65
CA ALA A 52 -10.99 3.82 -21.30
C ALA A 52 -10.70 5.17 -20.61
N ILE A 53 -11.08 5.31 -19.34
CA ILE A 53 -10.90 6.56 -18.57
C ILE A 53 -9.44 6.66 -18.12
N GLY A 54 -8.87 7.86 -18.16
CA GLY A 54 -7.46 8.13 -17.84
C GLY A 54 -6.54 8.24 -19.07
N PHE A 55 -7.02 7.83 -20.26
CA PHE A 55 -6.30 8.02 -21.53
C PHE A 55 -6.64 9.39 -22.16
N GLY A 56 -5.77 10.39 -21.97
CA GLY A 56 -5.96 11.76 -22.46
C GLY A 56 -5.67 12.00 -23.95
N THR A 57 -5.40 10.97 -24.76
CA THR A 57 -4.78 11.14 -26.09
C THR A 57 -5.72 11.14 -27.28
N GLY A 58 -7.03 11.20 -27.07
CA GLY A 58 -8.02 11.26 -28.16
C GLY A 58 -8.13 9.98 -29.00
N GLY A 59 -7.37 8.92 -28.67
CA GLY A 59 -7.52 7.58 -29.24
C GLY A 59 -8.03 6.59 -28.19
N CYS A 60 -9.00 5.74 -28.56
CA CYS A 60 -9.47 4.66 -27.69
C CYS A 60 -8.58 3.42 -27.83
N ALA A 61 -7.95 2.96 -26.75
CA ALA A 61 -7.26 1.66 -26.73
C ALA A 61 -8.25 0.47 -26.66
N PHE A 62 -9.40 0.67 -25.99
CA PHE A 62 -10.49 -0.29 -25.92
C PHE A 62 -11.82 0.43 -26.24
N PRO A 63 -12.43 0.17 -27.40
CA PRO A 63 -13.73 0.74 -27.72
C PRO A 63 -14.81 0.04 -26.88
N GLY A 64 -15.40 0.76 -25.95
CA GLY A 64 -16.49 0.24 -25.13
C GLY A 64 -16.65 0.97 -23.80
N GLY A 65 -17.78 1.67 -23.63
CA GLY A 65 -18.51 1.77 -22.37
C GLY A 65 -17.93 2.52 -21.18
N GLY A 66 -16.62 2.75 -21.09
CA GLY A 66 -15.92 3.20 -19.89
C GLY A 66 -15.25 2.03 -19.17
N SER A 67 -13.96 1.83 -19.45
CA SER A 67 -13.13 0.83 -18.77
C SER A 67 -12.01 1.51 -17.97
N LEU A 68 -11.76 1.04 -16.75
CA LEU A 68 -10.64 1.47 -15.91
C LEU A 68 -9.65 0.31 -15.81
N SER A 69 -8.50 0.39 -16.49
CA SER A 69 -7.41 -0.56 -16.26
C SER A 69 -6.79 -0.30 -14.90
N LEU A 70 -6.48 -1.35 -14.14
CA LEU A 70 -5.70 -1.20 -12.91
C LEU A 70 -4.27 -0.73 -13.25
N PRO A 71 -3.58 0.01 -12.36
CA PRO A 71 -2.23 0.48 -12.63
C PRO A 71 -1.29 -0.72 -12.75
N GLU A 72 -0.69 -0.93 -13.92
CA GLU A 72 0.24 -2.04 -14.15
C GLU A 72 1.42 -1.99 -13.17
N PHE A 73 1.72 -3.11 -12.53
CA PHE A 73 2.86 -3.20 -11.65
C PHE A 73 4.07 -3.70 -12.41
N THR A 74 4.87 -2.77 -12.92
CA THR A 74 6.11 -3.09 -13.65
C THR A 74 7.30 -3.42 -12.72
N GLY A 75 7.07 -3.50 -11.40
CA GLY A 75 8.08 -3.97 -10.46
C GLY A 75 8.24 -5.48 -10.54
N PHE A 76 9.46 -6.00 -10.39
CA PHE A 76 9.70 -7.44 -10.49
C PHE A 76 8.88 -8.28 -9.49
N GLN A 77 8.42 -7.72 -8.34
CA GLN A 77 7.57 -8.40 -7.33
C GLN A 77 6.77 -7.40 -6.44
N MET A 78 5.48 -7.66 -6.21
CA MET A 78 4.62 -6.97 -5.25
C MET A 78 4.90 -7.46 -3.83
N GLN A 79 5.66 -6.67 -3.08
CA GLN A 79 6.16 -7.02 -1.74
C GLN A 79 5.10 -6.92 -0.62
N ASN A 80 3.94 -6.34 -0.91
CA ASN A 80 2.86 -6.14 0.06
C ASN A 80 1.93 -7.36 0.09
N GLN A 81 1.89 -8.05 1.22
CA GLN A 81 0.94 -9.14 1.48
C GLN A 81 -0.47 -8.61 1.75
N GLU A 82 -0.64 -7.32 2.04
CA GLU A 82 -1.94 -6.69 2.29
C GLU A 82 -2.08 -5.45 1.40
N PHE A 83 -3.08 -5.45 0.53
CA PHE A 83 -3.31 -4.37 -0.41
C PHE A 83 -4.80 -4.15 -0.68
N LYS A 84 -5.14 -2.97 -1.18
CA LYS A 84 -6.52 -2.59 -1.48
C LYS A 84 -6.67 -1.91 -2.83
N ILE A 85 -7.83 -2.14 -3.44
CA ILE A 85 -8.24 -1.60 -4.74
C ILE A 85 -9.54 -0.85 -4.54
N PHE A 86 -9.66 0.38 -5.03
CA PHE A 86 -10.95 1.06 -4.97
C PHE A 86 -11.83 0.62 -6.13
N ILE A 87 -12.97 0.03 -5.80
CA ILE A 87 -14.01 -0.32 -6.78
C ILE A 87 -15.03 0.83 -6.75
N PRO A 88 -15.09 1.67 -7.78
CA PRO A 88 -15.94 2.86 -7.74
C PRO A 88 -17.42 2.53 -7.91
N ALA A 89 -18.28 3.52 -7.61
CA ALA A 89 -19.67 3.47 -8.00
C ALA A 89 -19.78 3.35 -9.53
N GLY A 90 -20.83 2.68 -10.01
CA GLY A 90 -21.00 2.43 -11.43
C GLY A 90 -20.26 1.19 -11.93
N THR A 91 -19.52 0.44 -11.11
CA THR A 91 -18.84 -0.78 -11.58
C THR A 91 -19.85 -1.88 -11.94
N ARG A 92 -19.82 -2.33 -13.20
CA ARG A 92 -20.65 -3.41 -13.76
C ARG A 92 -19.94 -4.75 -13.79
N SER A 93 -18.63 -4.75 -14.01
CA SER A 93 -17.81 -5.96 -13.99
C SER A 93 -16.41 -5.65 -13.50
N PHE A 94 -15.77 -6.66 -12.93
CA PHE A 94 -14.40 -6.56 -12.45
C PHE A 94 -13.64 -7.84 -12.79
N LEU A 95 -12.51 -7.66 -13.46
CA LEU A 95 -11.54 -8.71 -13.71
C LEU A 95 -10.26 -8.36 -12.97
N PHE A 96 -9.76 -9.28 -12.17
CA PHE A 96 -8.53 -9.11 -11.42
C PHE A 96 -7.76 -10.42 -11.38
N SER A 97 -6.52 -10.37 -11.82
CA SER A 97 -5.61 -11.50 -11.91
C SER A 97 -4.20 -11.06 -11.54
N GLY A 98 -3.33 -12.02 -11.31
CA GLY A 98 -1.92 -11.74 -11.13
C GLY A 98 -1.04 -12.93 -11.43
N TYR A 99 0.25 -12.73 -11.23
CA TYR A 99 1.27 -13.70 -11.50
C TYR A 99 2.03 -13.99 -10.21
N ALA A 100 2.36 -15.24 -9.95
CA ALA A 100 3.22 -15.63 -8.83
C ALA A 100 4.29 -16.63 -9.27
N ALA A 101 5.21 -16.93 -8.37
CA ALA A 101 6.20 -17.99 -8.55
C ALA A 101 5.52 -19.31 -8.94
N GLN A 102 6.00 -19.93 -10.01
CA GLN A 102 5.58 -21.28 -10.38
C GLN A 102 5.97 -22.28 -9.28
N GLY A 103 5.20 -23.36 -9.17
CA GLY A 103 5.42 -24.39 -8.14
C GLY A 103 5.14 -23.93 -6.70
N THR A 104 4.57 -22.73 -6.53
CA THR A 104 4.23 -22.18 -5.21
C THR A 104 2.72 -22.15 -5.01
N GLN A 105 2.26 -22.85 -3.97
CA GLN A 105 0.88 -22.72 -3.52
C GLN A 105 0.69 -21.39 -2.79
N SER A 106 -0.36 -20.66 -3.15
CA SER A 106 -0.70 -19.40 -2.50
C SER A 106 -2.17 -19.37 -2.11
N ALA A 107 -2.47 -18.70 -1.01
CA ALA A 107 -3.84 -18.46 -0.55
C ALA A 107 -4.02 -16.99 -0.21
N PHE A 108 -5.19 -16.46 -0.56
CA PHE A 108 -5.58 -15.08 -0.34
C PHE A 108 -6.99 -15.03 0.23
N VAL A 109 -7.27 -13.98 0.98
CA VAL A 109 -8.61 -13.63 1.44
C VAL A 109 -8.96 -12.23 0.96
N LEU A 110 -10.15 -12.10 0.41
CA LEU A 110 -10.71 -10.88 -0.16
C LEU A 110 -11.95 -10.50 0.61
N ARG A 111 -12.15 -9.19 0.83
CA ARG A 111 -13.39 -8.67 1.39
C ARG A 111 -13.72 -7.28 0.86
N TYR A 112 -14.99 -7.06 0.54
CA TYR A 112 -15.48 -5.81 -0.02
C TYR A 112 -15.99 -4.86 1.07
N GLY A 113 -15.52 -3.62 1.05
CA GLY A 113 -15.95 -2.54 1.94
C GLY A 113 -15.35 -2.54 3.33
N LYS A 114 -14.64 -3.60 3.73
CA LYS A 114 -13.92 -3.69 5.01
C LYS A 114 -12.83 -4.76 4.94
N GLU A 115 -11.92 -4.68 5.89
CA GLU A 115 -10.78 -5.60 6.01
C GLU A 115 -11.24 -7.05 6.26
N PRO A 116 -10.59 -8.04 5.64
CA PRO A 116 -10.77 -9.46 5.95
C PRO A 116 -10.49 -9.77 7.41
N THR A 117 -11.33 -10.62 7.99
CA THR A 117 -11.14 -11.08 9.37
C THR A 117 -10.11 -12.21 9.48
N ARG A 118 -9.94 -13.00 8.40
CA ARG A 118 -8.95 -14.08 8.37
C ARG A 118 -7.53 -13.52 8.33
N VAL A 119 -6.69 -13.99 9.25
CA VAL A 119 -5.25 -13.70 9.31
C VAL A 119 -4.40 -14.97 9.19
N ALA A 120 -4.89 -16.10 9.73
CA ALA A 120 -4.15 -17.37 9.71
C ALA A 120 -4.15 -18.04 8.33
N ALA A 121 -3.08 -18.76 8.02
CA ALA A 121 -2.99 -19.62 6.85
C ALA A 121 -4.16 -20.64 6.79
N LEU A 122 -4.53 -21.05 5.58
CA LEU A 122 -5.54 -22.08 5.40
C LEU A 122 -4.97 -23.46 5.78
N SER A 123 -5.76 -24.26 6.49
CA SER A 123 -5.49 -25.70 6.64
C SER A 123 -5.63 -26.41 5.29
N GLY A 124 -5.06 -27.63 5.17
CA GLY A 124 -5.14 -28.40 3.93
C GLY A 124 -6.58 -28.65 3.47
N SER A 125 -7.51 -28.91 4.39
CA SER A 125 -8.94 -29.07 4.08
C SER A 125 -9.62 -27.77 3.65
N GLU A 126 -9.31 -26.64 4.30
CA GLU A 126 -9.83 -25.32 3.91
C GLU A 126 -9.33 -24.93 2.52
N TYR A 127 -8.05 -25.21 2.22
CA TYR A 127 -7.46 -24.95 0.91
C TYR A 127 -8.16 -25.77 -0.18
N GLN A 128 -8.36 -27.08 0.03
CA GLN A 128 -9.05 -27.95 -0.93
C GLN A 128 -10.52 -27.54 -1.12
N ALA A 129 -11.19 -27.12 -0.05
CA ALA A 129 -12.56 -26.60 -0.13
C ALA A 129 -12.62 -25.29 -0.93
N ALA A 130 -11.67 -24.37 -0.71
CA ALA A 130 -11.58 -23.13 -1.47
C ALA A 130 -11.29 -23.40 -2.96
N GLN A 131 -10.43 -24.37 -3.27
CA GLN A 131 -10.09 -24.76 -4.64
C GLN A 131 -11.28 -25.36 -5.39
N THR A 132 -11.95 -26.35 -4.77
CA THR A 132 -13.11 -27.03 -5.38
C THR A 132 -14.35 -26.13 -5.46
N GLY A 133 -14.45 -25.15 -4.56
CA GLY A 133 -15.54 -24.18 -4.50
C GLY A 133 -15.30 -22.91 -5.33
N GLU A 134 -14.23 -22.83 -6.13
CA GLU A 134 -13.93 -21.64 -6.93
C GLU A 134 -15.06 -21.34 -7.93
N ARG A 135 -15.47 -20.06 -7.98
CA ARG A 135 -16.54 -19.59 -8.87
C ARG A 135 -16.15 -18.28 -9.52
N ILE A 136 -15.10 -18.31 -10.34
CA ILE A 136 -14.50 -17.08 -10.87
C ILE A 136 -15.50 -16.20 -11.62
N ASP A 137 -16.40 -16.76 -12.43
CA ASP A 137 -17.36 -16.00 -13.26
C ASP A 137 -18.47 -15.29 -12.46
N SER A 138 -18.68 -15.67 -11.20
CA SER A 138 -19.64 -15.03 -10.29
C SER A 138 -18.96 -14.39 -9.09
N SER A 139 -17.64 -14.44 -9.02
CA SER A 139 -16.88 -14.00 -7.85
C SER A 139 -17.08 -12.52 -7.57
N PHE A 140 -17.22 -11.67 -8.59
CA PHE A 140 -17.52 -10.25 -8.40
C PHE A 140 -18.92 -10.02 -7.79
N THR A 141 -19.98 -10.64 -8.35
CA THR A 141 -21.33 -10.61 -7.76
C THR A 141 -21.32 -11.02 -6.31
N ARG A 142 -20.66 -12.14 -6.02
CA ARG A 142 -20.60 -12.72 -4.68
C ARG A 142 -19.85 -11.79 -3.73
N LEU A 143 -18.68 -11.29 -4.14
CA LEU A 143 -17.86 -10.37 -3.36
C LEU A 143 -18.60 -9.08 -2.99
N VAL A 144 -19.47 -8.57 -3.86
CA VAL A 144 -20.25 -7.35 -3.60
C VAL A 144 -21.46 -7.62 -2.70
N ASN A 145 -22.12 -8.77 -2.85
CA ASN A 145 -23.40 -9.06 -2.20
C ASN A 145 -23.29 -9.93 -0.94
N GLU A 146 -22.23 -10.73 -0.81
CA GLU A 146 -21.97 -11.58 0.34
C GLU A 146 -21.05 -10.83 1.31
N ASP A 147 -21.51 -10.58 2.54
CA ASP A 147 -20.68 -9.94 3.57
C ASP A 147 -19.78 -10.96 4.31
N VAL A 148 -18.96 -11.69 3.54
CA VAL A 148 -18.08 -12.75 4.06
C VAL A 148 -16.65 -12.63 3.52
N ASP A 149 -15.73 -13.34 4.14
CA ASP A 149 -14.36 -13.50 3.65
C ASP A 149 -14.37 -14.45 2.43
N HIS A 150 -13.87 -13.99 1.29
CA HIS A 150 -13.75 -14.79 0.06
C HIS A 150 -12.35 -15.34 -0.11
N PHE A 151 -12.20 -16.65 -0.21
CA PHE A 151 -10.89 -17.29 -0.39
C PHE A 151 -10.56 -17.49 -1.86
N VAL A 152 -9.33 -17.17 -2.23
CA VAL A 152 -8.72 -17.45 -3.52
C VAL A 152 -7.47 -18.28 -3.27
N VAL A 153 -7.36 -19.41 -3.93
CA VAL A 153 -6.20 -20.31 -3.81
C VAL A 153 -5.64 -20.63 -5.18
N HIS A 154 -4.33 -20.89 -5.24
CA HIS A 154 -3.65 -21.20 -6.48
C HIS A 154 -2.58 -22.26 -6.24
N ASP A 155 -2.51 -23.26 -7.13
CA ASP A 155 -1.75 -24.50 -6.97
C ASP A 155 -0.28 -24.42 -7.41
N GLY A 156 0.11 -23.33 -8.07
CA GLY A 156 1.47 -23.12 -8.56
C GLY A 156 1.62 -23.02 -10.07
N GLY A 157 0.53 -22.93 -10.85
CA GLY A 157 0.55 -22.68 -12.31
C GLY A 157 1.12 -21.31 -12.77
N GLY A 158 1.57 -20.46 -11.86
CA GLY A 158 2.13 -19.13 -12.11
C GLY A 158 1.12 -18.02 -12.42
N THR A 159 -0.15 -18.32 -12.71
CA THR A 159 -1.20 -17.32 -12.99
C THR A 159 -2.38 -17.48 -12.03
N LEU A 160 -2.69 -16.42 -11.31
CA LEU A 160 -3.76 -16.35 -10.32
C LEU A 160 -4.93 -15.55 -10.87
N ARG A 161 -6.14 -16.04 -10.62
CA ARG A 161 -7.38 -15.30 -10.90
C ARG A 161 -8.03 -14.98 -9.56
N PHE A 162 -8.10 -13.70 -9.24
CA PHE A 162 -8.65 -13.24 -7.96
C PHE A 162 -10.15 -13.03 -8.07
N VAL A 163 -10.57 -12.27 -9.08
CA VAL A 163 -11.96 -11.88 -9.27
C VAL A 163 -12.27 -11.86 -10.76
N GLY A 164 -13.49 -12.27 -11.09
CA GLY A 164 -14.06 -12.21 -12.41
C GLY A 164 -15.57 -12.04 -12.35
N GLY A 165 -16.14 -11.64 -13.49
CA GLY A 165 -17.59 -11.63 -13.68
C GLY A 165 -18.25 -10.26 -13.64
N GLN A 166 -19.53 -10.27 -13.99
CA GLN A 166 -20.44 -9.12 -13.93
C GLN A 166 -21.11 -9.06 -12.57
N LEU A 167 -21.59 -7.89 -12.17
CA LEU A 167 -22.33 -7.73 -10.92
C LEU A 167 -23.65 -8.51 -10.96
N ASP A 168 -24.36 -8.45 -12.08
CA ASP A 168 -25.52 -9.29 -12.36
C ASP A 168 -25.72 -9.48 -13.87
N ALA A 169 -26.67 -10.36 -14.24
CA ALA A 169 -27.00 -10.66 -15.64
C ALA A 169 -27.66 -9.48 -16.39
N ASN A 170 -28.16 -8.47 -15.66
CA ASN A 170 -28.85 -7.31 -16.21
C ASN A 170 -27.90 -6.12 -16.44
N ARG A 171 -26.59 -6.31 -16.24
CA ARG A 171 -25.57 -5.25 -16.31
C ARG A 171 -25.85 -4.09 -15.35
N SER A 172 -26.46 -4.37 -14.21
CA SER A 172 -26.52 -3.39 -13.12
C SER A 172 -25.11 -3.06 -12.65
N SER A 173 -25.01 -2.00 -11.87
CA SER A 173 -23.74 -1.48 -11.41
C SER A 173 -23.76 -1.20 -9.91
N THR A 174 -22.60 -1.18 -9.27
CA THR A 174 -22.47 -0.76 -7.88
C THR A 174 -23.07 0.64 -7.66
N ASP A 175 -23.74 0.85 -6.54
CA ASP A 175 -24.35 2.16 -6.22
C ASP A 175 -23.39 3.10 -5.48
N GLN A 176 -22.35 2.54 -4.85
CA GLN A 176 -21.34 3.26 -4.09
C GLN A 176 -19.95 2.70 -4.38
N GLY A 177 -18.93 3.55 -4.28
CA GLY A 177 -17.55 3.12 -4.34
C GLY A 177 -17.07 2.61 -2.98
N LYS A 178 -16.37 1.47 -2.96
CA LYS A 178 -15.77 0.91 -1.75
C LYS A 178 -14.43 0.26 -2.05
N TRP A 179 -13.60 0.17 -1.02
CA TRP A 179 -12.34 -0.57 -1.07
C TRP A 179 -12.58 -2.08 -1.09
N LEU A 180 -11.97 -2.77 -2.03
CA LEU A 180 -11.70 -4.20 -1.98
C LEU A 180 -10.38 -4.40 -1.27
N TYR A 181 -10.40 -5.14 -0.17
CA TYR A 181 -9.24 -5.48 0.62
C TYR A 181 -8.79 -6.90 0.30
N VAL A 182 -7.49 -7.09 0.07
CA VAL A 182 -6.88 -8.37 -0.27
C VAL A 182 -5.70 -8.63 0.64
N ARG A 183 -5.74 -9.76 1.35
CA ARG A 183 -4.65 -10.25 2.20
C ARG A 183 -4.16 -11.58 1.68
N GLN A 184 -2.85 -11.70 1.50
CA GLN A 184 -2.17 -12.95 1.28
C GLN A 184 -2.00 -13.69 2.60
N LEU A 185 -2.53 -14.92 2.67
CA LEU A 185 -2.46 -15.79 3.83
C LEU A 185 -1.27 -16.76 3.76
N SER A 186 -0.84 -17.11 2.55
CA SER A 186 0.33 -17.97 2.31
C SER A 186 0.88 -17.81 0.89
N GLY A 187 2.08 -18.34 0.67
CA GLY A 187 2.78 -18.35 -0.61
C GLY A 187 3.80 -17.22 -0.76
N SER A 188 4.40 -17.14 -1.94
CA SER A 188 5.38 -16.10 -2.28
C SER A 188 4.70 -14.81 -2.76
N ALA A 189 5.42 -13.70 -2.66
CA ALA A 189 5.01 -12.42 -3.23
C ALA A 189 4.59 -12.57 -4.71
N LEU A 190 3.53 -11.86 -5.10
CA LEU A 190 3.12 -11.79 -6.50
C LEU A 190 4.22 -11.12 -7.32
N TYR A 191 4.43 -11.55 -8.56
CA TYR A 191 5.28 -10.85 -9.52
C TYR A 191 4.60 -9.60 -10.05
N ASP A 192 3.35 -9.77 -10.49
CA ASP A 192 2.59 -8.73 -11.15
C ASP A 192 1.08 -8.97 -10.94
N TYR A 193 0.28 -7.97 -11.22
CA TYR A 193 -1.16 -8.03 -11.24
C TYR A 193 -1.71 -7.23 -12.42
N GLN A 194 -2.87 -7.66 -12.89
CA GLN A 194 -3.58 -6.99 -13.96
C GLN A 194 -5.06 -7.07 -13.70
N GLY A 195 -5.79 -6.05 -14.12
CA GLY A 195 -7.23 -6.04 -14.00
C GLY A 195 -7.86 -4.87 -14.70
N ALA A 196 -9.18 -4.96 -14.83
CA ALA A 196 -9.98 -3.90 -15.39
C ALA A 196 -11.38 -3.88 -14.75
N LEU A 197 -11.93 -2.68 -14.63
CA LEU A 197 -13.30 -2.41 -14.23
C LEU A 197 -14.07 -1.93 -15.46
N ASP A 198 -15.24 -2.51 -15.73
CA ASP A 198 -16.23 -1.92 -16.64
C ASP A 198 -17.20 -1.08 -15.83
N VAL A 199 -17.47 0.15 -16.25
CA VAL A 199 -18.31 1.08 -15.50
C VAL A 199 -19.47 1.64 -16.30
N ASP A 200 -20.58 1.90 -15.61
CA ASP A 200 -21.64 2.81 -16.03
C ASP A 200 -21.13 4.25 -15.89
N MET A 201 -20.80 4.89 -17.01
CA MET A 201 -20.18 6.22 -17.02
C MET A 201 -20.96 7.31 -16.27
N PRO A 202 -22.29 7.47 -16.48
CA PRO A 202 -23.08 8.41 -15.68
C PRO A 202 -22.99 8.17 -14.17
N LYS A 203 -23.18 6.93 -13.72
CA LYS A 203 -23.10 6.59 -12.29
C LYS A 203 -21.68 6.74 -11.74
N TYR A 204 -20.67 6.38 -12.53
CA TYR A 204 -19.27 6.56 -12.19
C TYR A 204 -18.93 8.03 -11.99
N ALA A 205 -19.24 8.90 -12.95
CA ALA A 205 -18.95 10.33 -12.84
C ALA A 205 -19.67 10.96 -11.64
N ALA A 206 -20.94 10.62 -11.42
CA ALA A 206 -21.71 11.10 -10.27
C ALA A 206 -21.16 10.59 -8.92
N GLY A 207 -20.67 9.35 -8.87
CA GLY A 207 -20.03 8.77 -7.69
C GLY A 207 -18.65 9.38 -7.44
N TYR A 208 -17.84 9.55 -8.49
CA TYR A 208 -16.51 10.14 -8.44
C TYR A 208 -16.53 11.55 -7.84
N ALA A 209 -17.49 12.39 -8.26
CA ALA A 209 -17.66 13.74 -7.73
C ALA A 209 -17.98 13.78 -6.22
N LYS A 210 -18.43 12.67 -5.64
CA LYS A 210 -18.76 12.52 -4.21
C LYS A 210 -17.63 11.90 -3.39
N ILE A 211 -16.52 11.50 -4.02
CA ILE A 211 -15.38 10.91 -3.30
C ILE A 211 -14.75 11.96 -2.41
N SER A 212 -14.58 11.63 -1.13
CA SER A 212 -13.69 12.33 -0.22
C SER A 212 -12.26 11.87 -0.47
N TRP A 213 -11.33 12.81 -0.62
CA TRP A 213 -9.94 12.52 -1.00
C TRP A 213 -8.98 12.65 0.19
N THR A 214 -7.93 11.82 0.22
CA THR A 214 -6.80 12.01 1.13
C THR A 214 -6.05 13.31 0.82
N THR A 215 -5.36 13.88 1.82
CA THR A 215 -4.59 15.14 1.70
C THR A 215 -3.17 14.95 1.16
N SER A 216 -2.89 13.81 0.51
CA SER A 216 -1.56 13.49 -0.01
C SER A 216 -1.29 14.13 -1.38
N ALA A 217 -0.02 14.10 -1.84
CA ALA A 217 0.34 14.52 -3.18
C ALA A 217 -0.28 13.64 -4.29
N PHE A 218 -0.70 12.43 -3.95
CA PHE A 218 -1.33 11.46 -4.87
C PHE A 218 -2.66 10.98 -4.29
N PRO A 219 -3.73 11.80 -4.36
CA PRO A 219 -4.95 11.56 -3.59
C PRO A 219 -5.67 10.27 -3.98
N ASP A 220 -6.08 9.53 -2.95
CA ASP A 220 -6.94 8.36 -3.02
C ASP A 220 -8.25 8.61 -2.26
N PRO A 221 -9.29 7.80 -2.48
CA PRO A 221 -10.50 7.82 -1.68
C PRO A 221 -10.18 7.60 -0.19
N VAL A 222 -10.74 8.43 0.68
CA VAL A 222 -10.65 8.19 2.13
C VAL A 222 -11.32 6.86 2.46
N ASP A 223 -10.72 6.08 3.36
CA ASP A 223 -11.37 4.87 3.88
C ASP A 223 -12.70 5.26 4.53
N ALA A 224 -13.79 4.59 4.15
CA ALA A 224 -15.03 4.73 4.88
C ALA A 224 -14.77 4.34 6.33
N ALA A 225 -15.25 5.14 7.29
CA ALA A 225 -15.12 4.81 8.70
C ALA A 225 -15.67 3.40 8.92
N SER A 226 -14.78 2.46 9.28
CA SER A 226 -15.20 1.11 9.64
C SER A 226 -16.23 1.24 10.78
N PRO A 227 -17.35 0.49 10.77
CA PRO A 227 -18.33 0.55 11.85
C PRO A 227 -17.68 -0.02 13.13
N GLY A 228 -16.98 0.85 13.86
CA GLY A 228 -16.16 0.47 15.01
C GLY A 228 -14.85 1.27 15.07
N GLY A 229 -14.92 2.58 15.23
CA GLY A 229 -13.72 3.41 15.42
C GLY A 229 -13.99 4.88 15.22
N GLY A 230 -14.61 5.53 16.21
CA GLY A 230 -14.75 6.98 16.22
C GLY A 230 -13.41 7.66 16.53
N GLY A 231 -13.08 8.67 15.73
CA GLY A 231 -12.22 9.78 16.14
C GLY A 231 -10.76 9.72 15.67
N GLY A 232 -10.39 10.68 14.82
CA GLY A 232 -9.07 11.31 14.76
C GLY A 232 -7.88 10.40 14.47
N THR A 233 -7.30 10.55 13.28
CA THR A 233 -5.97 10.04 12.94
C THR A 233 -4.88 10.78 13.73
N THR A 234 -4.76 10.48 15.01
CA THR A 234 -3.47 10.47 15.69
C THR A 234 -3.21 9.01 16.00
N ASN A 235 -2.28 8.38 15.28
CA ASN A 235 -1.81 7.03 15.62
C ASN A 235 -1.48 7.02 17.11
N PRO A 236 -2.24 6.30 17.97
CA PRO A 236 -1.83 6.11 19.34
C PRO A 236 -0.52 5.31 19.32
N PRO A 237 0.40 5.56 20.27
CA PRO A 237 1.54 4.68 20.46
C PRO A 237 1.02 3.25 20.61
N VAL A 238 1.57 2.30 19.86
CA VAL A 238 1.34 0.87 20.09
C VAL A 238 1.69 0.59 21.56
N THR A 239 0.69 0.32 22.38
CA THR A 239 0.86 0.05 23.81
C THR A 239 1.70 -1.21 23.98
N GLY A 240 2.97 -1.05 24.38
CA GLY A 240 3.89 -2.18 24.60
C GLY A 240 5.36 -1.87 24.30
N THR A 241 5.62 -1.01 23.30
CA THR A 241 6.97 -0.60 22.92
C THR A 241 7.24 0.87 23.26
N THR A 242 8.24 1.15 24.08
CA THR A 242 8.69 2.52 24.40
C THR A 242 10.02 2.83 23.73
N VAL A 243 10.19 4.09 23.30
CA VAL A 243 11.46 4.61 22.79
C VAL A 243 11.90 5.76 23.67
N THR A 244 13.10 5.67 24.22
CA THR A 244 13.77 6.79 24.88
C THR A 244 14.96 7.23 24.05
N THR A 245 15.25 8.53 24.07
CA THR A 245 16.35 9.10 23.30
C THR A 245 17.09 10.15 24.10
N SER A 246 18.41 10.16 24.02
CA SER A 246 19.27 11.19 24.60
C SER A 246 20.37 11.60 23.61
N VAL A 247 20.92 12.80 23.77
CA VAL A 247 22.03 13.30 22.95
C VAL A 247 23.36 12.94 23.62
N LEU A 248 24.24 12.27 22.89
CA LEU A 248 25.58 11.86 23.36
C LEU A 248 26.70 12.78 22.87
N SER A 249 26.48 13.54 21.81
CA SER A 249 27.49 14.41 21.20
C SER A 249 27.71 15.68 22.01
N THR A 250 28.96 16.11 22.10
CA THR A 250 29.34 17.42 22.63
C THR A 250 29.24 18.52 21.56
N THR A 251 29.18 19.78 21.98
CA THR A 251 29.11 20.93 21.07
C THR A 251 30.25 20.90 20.04
N GLY A 252 29.92 21.15 18.77
CA GLY A 252 30.89 21.13 17.66
C GLY A 252 31.21 19.75 17.11
N GLN A 253 30.65 18.68 17.67
CA GLN A 253 30.73 17.33 17.10
C GLN A 253 29.45 16.96 16.35
N PRO A 254 29.52 16.03 15.36
CA PRO A 254 28.34 15.48 14.73
C PRO A 254 27.34 14.96 15.77
N LEU A 255 26.05 15.25 15.56
CA LEU A 255 24.98 14.82 16.46
C LEU A 255 25.00 13.30 16.57
N ARG A 256 25.13 12.81 17.81
CA ARG A 256 25.01 11.40 18.16
C ARG A 256 23.84 11.21 19.09
N LEU A 257 22.94 10.31 18.73
CA LEU A 257 21.78 9.96 19.55
C LEU A 257 22.05 8.63 20.25
N ASP A 258 21.56 8.50 21.48
CA ASP A 258 21.38 7.22 22.15
C ASP A 258 19.89 6.88 22.13
N ILE A 259 19.50 5.84 21.40
CA ILE A 259 18.10 5.42 21.25
C ILE A 259 17.96 4.06 21.92
N THR A 260 17.09 3.98 22.93
CA THR A 260 16.74 2.71 23.57
C THR A 260 15.29 2.38 23.27
N MET A 261 15.07 1.25 22.59
CA MET A 261 13.75 0.70 22.33
C MET A 261 13.50 -0.46 23.31
N THR A 262 12.47 -0.33 24.12
CA THR A 262 12.03 -1.39 25.05
C THR A 262 10.74 -2.01 24.53
N GLN A 263 10.66 -3.33 24.53
CA GLN A 263 9.53 -4.12 24.01
C GLN A 263 9.16 -5.23 25.00
N SER A 264 7.90 -5.67 24.96
CA SER A 264 7.46 -6.83 25.72
C SER A 264 8.05 -8.13 25.14
N ALA A 265 8.22 -9.15 25.98
CA ALA A 265 8.66 -10.48 25.54
C ALA A 265 7.72 -11.09 24.48
N THR A 266 6.42 -10.77 24.56
CA THR A 266 5.41 -11.20 23.59
C THR A 266 5.64 -10.59 22.20
N GLU A 267 5.98 -9.30 22.12
CA GLU A 267 6.28 -8.62 20.84
C GLU A 267 7.56 -9.16 20.20
N VAL A 268 8.57 -9.46 21.02
CA VAL A 268 9.85 -10.04 20.56
C VAL A 268 9.64 -11.46 20.02
N ALA A 269 8.86 -12.28 20.71
CA ALA A 269 8.54 -13.63 20.26
C ALA A 269 7.74 -13.64 18.94
N ALA A 270 6.84 -12.67 18.76
CA ALA A 270 6.07 -12.53 17.52
C ALA A 270 6.90 -12.03 16.32
N ASN A 271 7.98 -11.28 16.58
CA ASN A 271 8.82 -10.67 15.55
C ASN A 271 10.30 -10.89 15.90
N PRO A 272 10.85 -12.11 15.71
CA PRO A 272 12.21 -12.45 16.16
C PRO A 272 13.30 -11.67 15.43
N GLN A 273 13.00 -11.06 14.29
CA GLN A 273 13.89 -10.17 13.55
C GLN A 273 13.18 -8.88 13.16
N ILE A 274 13.92 -7.77 13.20
CA ILE A 274 13.43 -6.46 12.79
C ILE A 274 14.49 -5.71 11.97
N SER A 275 14.06 -4.88 11.03
CA SER A 275 14.87 -3.84 10.41
C SER A 275 14.57 -2.51 11.10
N THR A 276 15.56 -1.76 11.58
CA THR A 276 15.31 -0.45 12.22
C THR A 276 15.71 0.69 11.30
N TRP A 277 14.93 1.77 11.32
CA TRP A 277 15.14 2.96 10.50
C TRP A 277 15.30 4.19 11.39
N VAL A 278 16.20 5.06 10.95
CA VAL A 278 16.35 6.42 11.46
C VAL A 278 16.17 7.34 10.27
N ALA A 279 15.30 8.34 10.36
CA ALA A 279 15.03 9.25 9.26
C ALA A 279 15.12 10.69 9.71
N ALA A 280 15.71 11.56 8.88
CA ALA A 280 15.71 13.00 9.02
C ALA A 280 14.66 13.59 8.07
N ARG A 281 13.73 14.35 8.64
CA ARG A 281 12.74 15.16 7.92
C ARG A 281 13.23 16.60 7.92
N ILE A 282 13.29 17.19 6.74
CA ILE A 282 13.38 18.64 6.57
C ILE A 282 11.96 19.13 6.28
N PRO A 283 11.30 19.86 7.20
CA PRO A 283 9.96 20.37 6.97
C PRO A 283 9.91 21.35 5.81
N ALA A 284 8.79 21.38 5.09
CA ALA A 284 8.52 22.42 4.11
C ALA A 284 8.65 23.80 4.76
N ASN A 285 9.54 24.64 4.22
CA ASN A 285 9.83 25.97 4.77
C ASN A 285 9.54 27.10 3.76
N GLY A 286 9.06 26.78 2.56
CA GLY A 286 8.65 27.74 1.54
C GLY A 286 9.80 28.52 0.88
N LEU A 287 11.04 28.35 1.35
CA LEU A 287 12.23 29.04 0.82
C LEU A 287 13.11 28.09 -0.01
N PHE A 288 13.40 26.91 0.54
CA PHE A 288 14.26 25.91 -0.10
C PHE A 288 13.52 24.59 -0.39
N TYR A 289 12.45 24.31 0.36
CA TYR A 289 11.63 23.11 0.18
C TYR A 289 10.15 23.45 0.22
N THR A 290 9.44 23.13 -0.86
CA THR A 290 7.98 23.32 -1.01
C THR A 290 7.16 22.18 -0.41
N THR A 291 7.81 21.04 -0.14
CA THR A 291 7.25 19.86 0.51
C THR A 291 8.27 19.30 1.51
N ASP A 292 7.81 18.51 2.47
CA ASP A 292 8.73 17.82 3.38
C ASP A 292 9.68 16.90 2.60
N VAL A 293 10.97 16.94 2.95
CA VAL A 293 11.98 16.06 2.37
C VAL A 293 12.48 15.10 3.42
N TRP A 294 12.49 13.82 3.09
CA TRP A 294 12.88 12.74 4.00
C TRP A 294 14.18 12.08 3.53
N PHE A 295 15.16 12.01 4.43
CA PHE A 295 16.39 11.26 4.26
C PHE A 295 16.44 10.16 5.30
N PHE A 296 16.71 8.95 4.86
CA PHE A 296 16.80 7.77 5.70
C PHE A 296 18.27 7.41 5.89
N ARG A 297 18.62 7.06 7.12
CA ARG A 297 19.98 6.74 7.53
C ARG A 297 20.27 5.27 7.22
N LYS A 298 21.26 5.03 6.36
CA LYS A 298 21.92 3.75 6.17
C LYS A 298 23.09 3.61 7.16
N VAL A 299 23.66 2.42 7.25
CA VAL A 299 24.91 2.16 8.02
C VAL A 299 26.04 3.11 7.60
N ASP A 300 26.11 3.47 6.31
CA ASP A 300 27.23 4.16 5.67
C ASP A 300 26.89 5.54 5.10
N GLY A 301 25.65 6.02 5.23
CA GLY A 301 25.26 7.27 4.58
C GLY A 301 23.78 7.61 4.70
N TRP A 302 23.36 8.64 3.97
CA TRP A 302 21.96 9.05 3.87
C TRP A 302 21.44 8.77 2.47
N ALA A 303 20.18 8.34 2.38
CA ALA A 303 19.50 8.13 1.11
C ALA A 303 18.05 8.58 1.22
N GLN A 304 17.50 9.14 0.15
CA GLN A 304 16.05 9.30 0.07
C GLN A 304 15.41 7.94 -0.15
N LEU A 305 14.24 7.73 0.46
CA LEU A 305 13.49 6.51 0.23
C LEU A 305 13.03 6.49 -1.23
N VAL A 306 13.58 5.56 -2.00
CA VAL A 306 13.05 5.22 -3.31
C VAL A 306 12.09 4.05 -3.12
N LEU A 307 10.79 4.37 -3.14
CA LEU A 307 9.77 3.33 -3.18
C LEU A 307 9.95 2.51 -4.48
N PRO A 308 9.76 1.18 -4.42
CA PRO A 308 9.20 0.39 -3.33
C PRO A 308 10.24 -0.32 -2.43
N PHE A 309 11.49 0.15 -2.33
CA PHE A 309 12.59 -0.60 -1.69
C PHE A 309 13.04 -0.04 -0.33
N PRO A 310 12.20 -0.05 0.71
CA PRO A 310 12.55 0.60 1.97
C PRO A 310 13.67 -0.10 2.75
N GLU A 311 13.97 -1.38 2.47
CA GLU A 311 15.14 -2.06 3.05
C GLU A 311 16.46 -1.45 2.59
N THR A 312 16.50 -0.83 1.40
CA THR A 312 17.73 -0.19 0.88
C THR A 312 18.16 1.02 1.71
N VAL A 313 17.26 1.54 2.55
CA VAL A 313 17.49 2.71 3.38
C VAL A 313 17.39 2.41 4.88
N ALA A 314 17.40 1.12 5.26
CA ALA A 314 17.37 0.72 6.66
C ALA A 314 18.69 1.05 7.37
N TYR A 315 18.59 1.48 8.63
CA TYR A 315 19.74 1.73 9.49
C TYR A 315 20.38 0.43 9.95
N SER A 316 19.56 -0.54 10.32
CA SER A 316 19.97 -1.93 10.58
C SER A 316 18.94 -2.85 9.95
N SER A 317 19.37 -3.85 9.18
CA SER A 317 18.46 -4.78 8.50
C SER A 317 18.44 -6.14 9.19
N LEU A 318 17.25 -6.68 9.48
CA LEU A 318 17.03 -8.03 10.01
C LEU A 318 17.86 -8.41 11.25
N GLY A 319 18.07 -7.43 12.15
CA GLY A 319 18.73 -7.68 13.43
C GLY A 319 17.86 -8.53 14.36
N THR A 320 18.51 -9.34 15.21
CA THR A 320 17.82 -10.12 16.25
C THR A 320 17.03 -9.18 17.15
N ASN A 321 15.73 -9.45 17.29
CA ASN A 321 14.88 -8.65 18.15
C ASN A 321 15.12 -8.99 19.64
N ALA A 322 14.97 -8.00 20.51
CA ALA A 322 15.15 -8.17 21.95
C ALA A 322 14.22 -7.23 22.74
N THR A 323 13.99 -7.57 24.01
CA THR A 323 13.16 -6.76 24.92
C THR A 323 13.77 -5.39 25.20
N SER A 324 15.07 -5.24 24.97
CA SER A 324 15.76 -3.95 24.96
C SER A 324 16.77 -3.93 23.82
N LEU A 325 16.64 -2.96 22.92
CA LEU A 325 17.55 -2.73 21.81
C LEU A 325 18.10 -1.31 21.87
N LYS A 326 19.41 -1.17 21.65
CA LYS A 326 20.13 0.08 21.75
C LYS A 326 20.74 0.45 20.39
N PHE A 327 20.52 1.69 19.95
CA PHE A 327 21.04 2.22 18.69
C PHE A 327 21.74 3.55 18.91
N THR A 328 22.91 3.72 18.29
CA THR A 328 23.73 4.93 18.44
C THR A 328 24.07 5.60 17.10
N PRO A 329 23.06 6.07 16.32
CA PRO A 329 23.31 6.68 15.03
C PRO A 329 24.08 8.01 15.18
N SER A 330 25.02 8.22 14.27
CA SER A 330 25.70 9.50 14.04
C SER A 330 25.11 10.17 12.80
N LEU A 331 24.73 11.44 12.89
CA LEU A 331 23.98 12.16 11.85
C LEU A 331 24.82 13.00 10.88
N ASP A 332 26.14 12.84 10.92
CA ASP A 332 27.15 13.50 10.07
C ASP A 332 27.25 15.04 10.21
N LEU A 333 26.17 15.72 10.64
CA LEU A 333 26.09 17.16 10.91
C LEU A 333 25.96 17.45 12.41
N THR A 334 26.33 18.66 12.84
CA THR A 334 26.22 19.07 14.25
C THR A 334 24.77 19.39 14.64
N ASP A 335 24.48 19.39 15.95
CA ASP A 335 23.17 19.82 16.48
C ASP A 335 22.78 21.23 15.97
N THR A 336 23.74 22.15 15.94
CA THR A 336 23.53 23.53 15.46
C THR A 336 23.15 23.59 13.99
N ASP A 337 23.86 22.85 13.13
CA ASP A 337 23.57 22.81 11.69
C ASP A 337 22.18 22.25 11.43
N LEU A 338 21.85 21.12 12.07
CA LEU A 338 20.55 20.46 11.90
C LEU A 338 19.39 21.36 12.38
N ARG A 339 19.56 22.09 13.48
CA ARG A 339 18.57 23.07 13.95
C ARG A 339 18.40 24.26 13.00
N ALA A 340 19.48 24.73 12.37
CA ALA A 340 19.39 25.83 11.41
C ALA A 340 18.50 25.49 10.20
N PHE A 341 18.40 24.22 9.85
CA PHE A 341 17.50 23.70 8.80
C PHE A 341 16.16 23.15 9.33
N ASN A 342 15.86 23.33 10.62
CA ASN A 342 14.68 22.78 11.29
C ASN A 342 14.51 21.26 11.11
N VAL A 343 15.63 20.52 11.08
CA VAL A 343 15.59 19.07 10.87
C VAL A 343 14.93 18.39 12.07
N GLU A 344 14.04 17.44 11.78
CA GLU A 344 13.44 16.54 12.76
C GLU A 344 13.90 15.10 12.48
N VAL A 345 14.32 14.38 13.51
CA VAL A 345 14.76 12.99 13.41
C VAL A 345 13.68 12.08 13.97
N TYR A 346 13.36 11.04 13.21
CA TYR A 346 12.34 10.04 13.49
C TYR A 346 12.98 8.66 13.62
N PHE A 347 12.36 7.81 14.44
CA PHE A 347 12.74 6.41 14.59
C PHE A 347 11.56 5.49 14.26
N GLY A 348 11.87 4.35 13.68
CA GLY A 348 10.90 3.28 13.48
C GLY A 348 11.58 1.95 13.24
N TYR A 349 10.78 0.91 13.12
CA TYR A 349 11.27 -0.40 12.72
C TYR A 349 10.25 -1.11 11.85
N LYS A 350 10.74 -2.00 10.99
CA LYS A 350 9.95 -2.93 10.22
C LYS A 350 10.12 -4.33 10.82
N THR A 351 9.01 -4.99 11.06
CA THR A 351 9.01 -6.37 11.56
C THR A 351 9.35 -7.36 10.45
N SER A 352 9.72 -8.61 10.82
CA SER A 352 9.87 -9.72 9.87
C SER A 352 8.61 -10.00 9.04
N THR A 353 7.45 -9.54 9.50
CA THR A 353 6.15 -9.59 8.79
C THR A 353 5.93 -8.44 7.81
N GLY A 354 6.88 -7.51 7.71
CA GLY A 354 6.87 -6.45 6.70
C GLY A 354 6.25 -5.13 7.14
N ALA A 355 5.65 -5.06 8.34
CA ALA A 355 4.96 -3.86 8.82
C ALA A 355 5.95 -2.82 9.35
N PHE A 356 5.93 -1.60 8.80
CA PHE A 356 6.69 -0.48 9.34
C PHE A 356 5.94 0.18 10.52
N VAL A 357 6.60 0.25 11.66
CA VAL A 357 6.12 0.86 12.90
C VAL A 357 6.91 2.14 13.14
N SER A 358 6.28 3.28 12.90
CA SER A 358 6.83 4.58 13.31
C SER A 358 6.71 4.76 14.82
N LYS A 359 7.80 5.22 15.45
CA LYS A 359 7.82 5.63 16.87
C LYS A 359 7.86 7.14 17.03
N GLY A 360 7.65 7.87 15.92
CA GLY A 360 7.57 9.31 15.91
C GLY A 360 8.93 10.00 15.98
N LYS A 361 8.86 11.29 16.30
CA LYS A 361 10.02 12.17 16.43
C LYS A 361 10.79 11.82 17.69
N ILE A 362 12.11 11.66 17.56
CA ILE A 362 13.04 11.38 18.65
C ILE A 362 14.03 12.52 18.90
N TRP A 363 14.14 13.47 17.96
CA TRP A 363 14.94 14.69 18.10
C TRP A 363 14.48 15.78 17.11
N PRO A 364 14.60 17.08 17.41
CA PRO A 364 14.80 17.62 18.76
C PRO A 364 13.60 17.27 19.66
N GLN A 365 13.85 17.11 20.96
CA GLN A 365 12.81 16.77 21.94
C GLN A 365 11.74 17.86 22.03
#